data_AF-A0A519KEM9-F1
#
_entry.id   AF-A0A519KEM9-F1
#
_cell.length_a   1.000
_cell.length_b   1.000
_cell.length_c   1.000
_cell.angle_alpha   90.00
_cell.angle_beta   90.00
_cell.angle_gamma   90.00
#
_symmetry.space_group_name_H-M   'P 1'
#
loop_
_entity.id
_entity.type
_entity.pdbx_description
1 polymer ?
#
loop_
_entity_poly.entity_id
_entity_poly.type
_entity_poly.pdbx_seq_one_letter_code
_entity_poly.pdbx_strand_id
1 'polypeptide(L)'
;YGMPKEIVMRHRLPQFNHLFTSDAYSAGYYSYLWSETMDADTWAYFEESGDVFNPEIAGRFKSIMLAPGNTVDRAEAYRAFRGRDPDVRALLKVRGFPTS
;
A
#
# COMPACT_ATOMS: atom_id res chain seq x y z
N TYR A 1 -15.18 -13.53 -10.79
CA TYR A 1 -14.41 -14.27 -11.81
C TYR A 1 -12.94 -13.97 -11.59
N GLY A 2 -12.06 -14.97 -11.49
CA GLY A 2 -10.61 -14.74 -11.44
C GLY A 2 -9.81 -15.56 -10.42
N MET A 3 -10.46 -16.20 -9.44
CA MET A 3 -9.77 -17.11 -8.51
C MET A 3 -10.27 -18.54 -8.74
N PRO A 4 -9.39 -19.51 -9.08
CA PRO A 4 -9.75 -20.93 -9.12
C PRO A 4 -10.37 -21.35 -7.79
N LYS A 5 -11.36 -22.25 -7.80
CA LYS A 5 -12.01 -22.74 -6.56
C LYS A 5 -11.01 -23.41 -5.61
N GLU A 6 -9.92 -23.90 -6.19
CA GLU A 6 -8.80 -24.57 -5.56
C GLU A 6 -7.92 -23.58 -4.78
N ILE A 7 -7.91 -22.30 -5.17
CA ILE A 7 -7.23 -21.24 -4.43
C ILE A 7 -8.20 -20.69 -3.38
N VAL A 8 -8.12 -21.28 -2.18
CA VAL A 8 -8.85 -20.85 -0.98
C VAL A 8 -8.09 -19.75 -0.23
N MET A 9 -8.57 -19.39 0.97
CA MET A 9 -7.87 -18.47 1.90
C MET A 9 -6.37 -18.79 1.98
N ARG A 10 -5.53 -17.75 1.79
CA ARG A 10 -4.05 -17.87 1.70
C ARG A 10 -3.42 -18.56 2.91
N HIS A 11 -3.96 -18.34 4.10
CA HIS A 11 -3.57 -19.03 5.33
C HIS A 11 -4.82 -19.42 6.12
N ARG A 12 -4.99 -20.71 6.45
CA ARG A 12 -5.98 -21.15 7.45
C ARG A 12 -5.36 -21.10 8.85
N LEU A 13 -6.20 -21.05 9.88
CA LEU A 13 -5.79 -20.83 11.27
C LEU A 13 -4.60 -21.70 11.73
N PRO A 14 -4.55 -23.03 11.50
CA PRO A 14 -3.46 -23.86 12.03
C PRO A 14 -2.08 -23.49 11.50
N GLN A 15 -2.00 -22.90 10.30
CA GLN A 15 -0.74 -22.50 9.65
C GLN A 15 -0.58 -20.98 9.52
N PHE A 16 -1.42 -20.18 10.20
CA PHE A 16 -1.43 -18.74 10.05
C PHE A 16 -0.36 -18.07 10.93
N ASN A 17 0.90 -18.28 10.59
CA ASN A 17 2.03 -17.82 11.41
C ASN A 17 2.01 -16.30 11.66
N HIS A 18 1.64 -15.48 10.68
CA HIS A 18 1.51 -14.02 10.86
C HIS A 18 0.66 -13.64 12.07
N LEU A 19 -0.41 -14.40 12.38
CA LEU A 19 -1.28 -14.10 13.52
C LEU A 19 -0.83 -14.77 14.83
N PHE A 20 -0.17 -15.94 14.77
CA PHE A 20 -0.04 -16.82 15.92
C PHE A 20 1.39 -17.15 16.36
N THR A 21 2.43 -16.81 15.59
CA THR A 21 3.83 -17.05 16.02
C THR A 21 4.45 -15.85 16.72
N SER A 22 3.88 -14.66 16.57
CA SER A 22 4.34 -13.43 17.23
C SER A 22 3.25 -12.36 17.19
N ASP A 23 3.39 -11.31 18.00
CA ASP A 23 2.49 -10.15 17.96
C ASP A 23 2.76 -9.16 16.82
N ALA A 24 3.64 -9.49 15.87
CA ALA A 24 4.00 -8.59 14.77
C ALA A 24 2.82 -8.26 13.84
N TYR A 25 1.87 -9.19 13.66
CA TYR A 25 0.66 -8.97 12.84
C TYR A 25 -0.62 -9.49 13.51
N SER A 26 -0.61 -9.78 14.83
CA SER A 26 -1.83 -10.12 15.56
C SER A 26 -2.78 -8.91 15.54
N ALA A 27 -4.04 -9.16 15.14
CA ALA A 27 -5.00 -8.10 14.76
C ALA A 27 -4.48 -7.09 13.70
N GLY A 28 -3.41 -7.43 12.97
CA GLY A 28 -2.67 -6.53 12.09
C GLY A 28 -2.53 -7.04 10.66
N TYR A 29 -2.98 -8.25 10.31
CA TYR A 29 -2.81 -8.80 8.95
C TYR A 29 -3.49 -7.96 7.84
N TYR A 30 -4.48 -7.11 8.19
CA TYR A 30 -5.06 -6.15 7.26
C TYR A 30 -4.05 -5.08 6.80
N SER A 31 -2.95 -4.90 7.54
CA SER A 31 -1.90 -3.92 7.26
C SER A 31 -1.33 -4.08 5.85
N TYR A 32 -1.34 -5.29 5.28
CA TYR A 32 -0.95 -5.51 3.89
C TYR A 32 -1.83 -4.73 2.92
N LEU A 33 -3.16 -4.90 2.99
CA LEU A 33 -4.09 -4.19 2.10
C LEU A 33 -4.11 -2.68 2.39
N TRP A 34 -3.96 -2.31 3.65
CA TRP A 34 -3.83 -0.91 4.05
C TRP A 34 -2.59 -0.27 3.42
N SER A 35 -1.41 -0.92 3.51
CA SER A 35 -0.18 -0.42 2.90
C SER A 35 -0.22 -0.46 1.38
N GLU A 36 -0.88 -1.46 0.79
CA GLU A 36 -1.01 -1.60 -0.66
C GLU A 36 -1.87 -0.50 -1.28
N THR A 37 -2.78 0.10 -0.50
CA THR A 37 -3.50 1.30 -0.93
C THR A 37 -2.55 2.47 -1.14
N MET A 38 -1.64 2.70 -0.18
CA MET A 38 -0.62 3.75 -0.29
C MET A 38 0.40 3.47 -1.40
N ASP A 39 0.77 2.20 -1.59
CA ASP A 39 1.65 1.75 -2.67
C ASP A 39 1.04 2.03 -4.05
N ALA A 40 -0.17 1.53 -4.30
CA ALA A 40 -0.86 1.72 -5.57
C ALA A 40 -1.12 3.21 -5.88
N ASP A 41 -1.48 4.01 -4.87
CA ASP A 41 -1.69 5.45 -5.06
C ASP A 41 -0.37 6.23 -5.26
N THR A 42 0.73 5.76 -4.68
CA THR A 42 2.08 6.29 -4.95
C THR A 42 2.49 5.98 -6.38
N TRP A 43 2.27 4.74 -6.85
CA TRP A 43 2.54 4.36 -8.24
C TRP A 43 1.72 5.22 -9.22
N ALA A 44 0.43 5.42 -8.94
CA ALA A 44 -0.41 6.29 -9.75
C ALA A 44 0.13 7.73 -9.82
N TYR A 45 0.74 8.25 -8.75
CA TYR A 45 1.38 9.57 -8.78
C TYR A 45 2.56 9.64 -9.76
N PHE A 46 3.38 8.58 -9.83
CA PHE A 46 4.45 8.49 -10.82
C PHE A 46 3.88 8.39 -12.26
N GLU A 47 2.84 7.58 -12.48
CA GLU A 47 2.16 7.49 -13.78
C GLU A 47 1.55 8.84 -14.23
N GLU A 48 0.90 9.56 -13.32
CA GLU A 48 0.29 10.88 -13.55
C GLU A 48 1.31 11.93 -14.01
N SER A 49 2.58 11.77 -13.64
CA SER A 49 3.64 12.68 -14.05
C SER A 49 4.07 12.51 -15.52
N GLY A 50 3.65 11.42 -16.16
CA GLY A 50 4.09 11.04 -17.51
C GLY A 50 5.48 10.40 -17.56
N ASP A 51 6.20 10.33 -16.45
CA ASP A 51 7.51 9.68 -16.31
C ASP A 51 7.55 8.84 -15.03
N VAL A 52 7.53 7.52 -15.18
CA VAL A 52 7.59 6.59 -14.03
C VAL A 52 8.94 6.62 -13.30
N PHE A 53 9.95 7.29 -13.86
CA PHE A 53 11.26 7.52 -13.24
C PHE A 53 11.50 8.99 -12.85
N ASN A 54 10.42 9.78 -12.72
CA ASN A 54 10.50 11.20 -12.41
C ASN A 54 11.42 11.46 -11.18
N PRO A 55 12.58 12.14 -11.38
CA PRO A 55 13.58 12.30 -10.33
C PRO A 55 13.11 13.25 -9.21
N GLU A 56 12.22 14.19 -9.52
CA GLU A 56 11.65 15.11 -8.52
C GLU A 56 10.73 14.35 -7.55
N ILE A 57 9.80 13.55 -8.09
CA ILE A 57 8.90 12.71 -7.28
C ILE A 57 9.71 11.69 -6.48
N ALA A 58 10.70 11.03 -7.10
CA ALA A 58 11.58 10.10 -6.41
C ALA A 58 12.38 10.77 -5.27
N GLY A 59 12.89 11.98 -5.50
CA GLY A 59 13.59 12.78 -4.50
C GLY A 59 12.69 13.10 -3.29
N ARG A 60 11.45 13.52 -3.55
CA ARG A 60 10.45 13.78 -2.50
C ARG A 60 10.03 12.52 -1.77
N PHE A 61 9.83 11.40 -2.48
CA PHE A 61 9.50 10.11 -1.87
C PHE A 61 10.61 9.68 -0.90
N LYS A 62 11.88 9.79 -1.32
CA LYS A 62 13.02 9.49 -0.45
C LYS A 62 13.04 10.37 0.81
N SER A 63 12.92 11.70 0.66
CA SER A 63 13.09 12.63 1.77
C SER A 63 11.91 12.64 2.74
N ILE A 64 10.68 12.40 2.25
CA ILE A 64 9.45 12.50 3.06
C ILE A 64 8.97 11.13 3.56
N MET A 65 9.04 10.09 2.72
CA MET A 65 8.46 8.78 3.06
C MET A 65 9.48 7.79 3.62
N LEU A 66 10.69 7.74 3.05
CA LEU A 66 11.68 6.70 3.39
C LEU A 66 12.65 7.13 4.49
N ALA A 67 13.20 8.35 4.40
CA ALA A 67 14.25 8.81 5.29
C ALA A 67 13.81 9.08 6.75
N PRO A 68 12.62 9.65 7.03
CA PRO A 68 12.25 10.00 8.40
C PRO A 68 11.94 8.82 9.32
N GLY A 69 11.71 7.62 8.76
CA GLY A 69 11.28 6.46 9.54
C GLY A 69 9.98 6.74 10.29
N ASN A 70 9.99 6.63 11.62
CA ASN A 70 8.83 6.83 12.47
C ASN A 70 8.87 8.16 13.26
N THR A 71 9.61 9.17 12.77
CA THR A 71 9.76 10.48 13.43
C THR A 71 8.67 11.48 13.08
N VAL A 72 7.86 11.19 12.07
CA VAL A 72 6.73 12.00 11.61
C VAL A 72 5.49 11.12 11.55
N ASP A 73 4.30 11.68 11.81
CA ASP A 73 3.06 10.96 11.60
C ASP A 73 2.94 10.49 10.14
N ARG A 74 2.55 9.24 9.95
CA ARG A 74 2.56 8.62 8.61
C ARG A 74 1.52 9.23 7.68
N ALA A 75 0.36 9.62 8.21
CA ALA A 75 -0.68 10.25 7.40
C ALA A 75 -0.27 11.67 7.01
N GLU A 76 0.36 12.41 7.93
CA GLU A 76 0.94 13.72 7.62
C GLU A 76 2.06 13.63 6.57
N ALA A 77 3.00 12.69 6.71
CA ALA A 77 4.05 12.45 5.73
C ALA A 77 3.47 12.11 4.35
N TYR A 78 2.46 11.24 4.29
CA TYR A 78 1.81 10.89 3.04
C TYR A 78 1.12 12.09 2.39
N ARG A 79 0.39 12.90 3.16
CA ARG A 79 -0.22 14.15 2.67
C ARG A 79 0.84 15.14 2.18
N ALA A 80 1.96 15.29 2.88
CA ALA A 80 3.06 16.15 2.46
C ALA A 80 3.72 15.68 1.15
N PHE A 81 3.79 14.36 0.93
CA PHE A 81 4.31 13.78 -0.31
C PHE A 81 3.28 13.86 -1.46
N ARG A 82 2.09 13.31 -1.26
CA ARG A 82 1.05 13.13 -2.30
C ARG A 82 0.18 14.36 -2.53
N GLY A 83 0.09 15.25 -1.54
CA GLY A 83 -0.80 16.43 -1.54
C GLY A 83 -2.23 16.13 -1.09
N ARG A 84 -2.55 14.86 -0.82
CA ARG A 84 -3.87 14.38 -0.36
C ARG A 84 -3.72 13.06 0.40
N ASP A 85 -4.80 12.59 1.01
CA ASP A 85 -4.84 11.24 1.58
C ASP A 85 -4.77 10.14 0.48
N PRO A 86 -4.38 8.90 0.83
CA PRO A 86 -4.34 7.78 -0.11
C PRO A 86 -5.72 7.49 -0.69
N ASP A 87 -5.79 7.22 -1.99
CA ASP A 87 -7.03 6.91 -2.68
C ASP A 87 -7.16 5.40 -2.97
N VAL A 88 -8.16 4.76 -2.36
CA VAL A 88 -8.43 3.33 -2.54
C VAL A 88 -8.73 2.97 -3.99
N ARG A 89 -9.19 3.91 -4.81
CA ARG A 89 -9.45 3.68 -6.24
C ARG A 89 -8.20 3.25 -6.99
N ALA A 90 -7.02 3.70 -6.58
CA ALA A 90 -5.75 3.25 -7.17
C ALA A 90 -5.55 1.74 -6.98
N LEU A 91 -5.77 1.24 -5.75
CA LEU A 91 -5.68 -0.20 -5.44
C LEU A 91 -6.74 -1.01 -6.20
N LEU A 92 -7.97 -0.51 -6.25
CA LEU A 92 -9.06 -1.16 -6.97
C LEU A 92 -8.73 -1.30 -8.47
N LYS A 93 -8.18 -0.25 -9.10
CA LYS A 93 -7.73 -0.28 -10.49
C LYS A 93 -6.66 -1.35 -10.72
N VAL A 94 -5.61 -1.38 -9.89
CA VAL A 94 -4.51 -2.36 -10.00
C VAL A 94 -5.02 -3.80 -9.84
N ARG A 95 -6.03 -4.00 -9.00
CA ARG A 95 -6.63 -5.32 -8.76
C ARG A 95 -7.77 -5.68 -9.72
N GLY A 96 -8.07 -4.84 -10.71
CA GLY A 96 -9.09 -5.11 -11.73
C GLY A 96 -10.53 -4.95 -11.24
N PHE A 97 -10.75 -4.20 -10.17
CA PHE A 97 -12.09 -3.86 -9.67
C PHE A 97 -12.63 -2.57 -10.33
N PRO A 98 -13.96 -2.41 -10.45
CA PRO A 98 -14.57 -1.16 -10.88
C PRO A 98 -14.16 0.03 -10.00
N THR A 99 -13.94 1.19 -10.62
CA THR A 99 -13.51 2.44 -9.97
C THR A 99 -14.41 3.65 -10.29
N SER A 100 -15.50 3.40 -11.02
CA SER A 100 -16.54 4.37 -11.42
C SER A 100 -17.49 4.71 -10.29
#